data_AF-X1HAY8-F1
#
_entry.id   AF-X1HAY8-F1
#
_cell.length_a   1.000
_cell.length_b   1.000
_cell.length_c   1.000
_cell.angle_alpha   90.00
_cell.angle_beta   90.00
_cell.angle_gamma   90.00
#
_symmetry.space_group_name_H-M   'P 1'
#
loop_
_entity.id
_entity.type
_entity.pdbx_description
1 polymer ?
#
loop_
_entity_poly.entity_id
_entity_poly.type
_entity_poly.pdbx_seq_one_letter_code
_entity_poly.pdbx_strand_id
1 'polypeptide(L)'
;LFIRRMKEDLKDFEGKPIFTNRYPKTIKFRLSEKEKKLYNKLSIYVISQYNIALQSDKRRNITFALLILQRRMASSTYALLRSLERRKERLEDLLKEPELMKEMPFIDIEEIDDYEEEKRWEQEKKWEMLSIAENREELKKEINTLNRIRFTIPRNFNSLIISPAMMVLPAPGSSAMRNLIRGSFRM
;
A
#
# COMPACT_ATOMS: atom_id res chain seq x y z
N LEU A 1 -28.99 -23.21 15.35
CA LEU A 1 -28.16 -22.96 16.55
C LEU A 1 -26.70 -23.13 16.16
N PHE A 2 -25.89 -22.07 16.26
CA PHE A 2 -24.43 -22.12 16.05
C PHE A 2 -23.74 -22.17 17.40
N ILE A 3 -22.86 -23.15 17.62
CA ILE A 3 -22.03 -23.24 18.83
C ILE A 3 -20.63 -22.74 18.46
N ARG A 4 -20.15 -21.69 19.15
CA ARG A 4 -18.75 -21.26 19.09
C ARG A 4 -17.97 -21.92 20.24
N ARG A 5 -16.83 -22.51 19.91
CA ARG A 5 -15.80 -22.93 20.87
C ARG A 5 -14.46 -22.37 20.44
N MET A 6 -13.66 -21.92 21.40
CA MET A 6 -12.32 -21.40 21.14
C MET A 6 -11.31 -22.56 21.13
N LYS A 7 -10.16 -22.39 20.48
CA LYS A 7 -9.13 -23.46 20.44
C LYS A 7 -8.57 -23.73 21.83
N GLU A 8 -8.58 -22.70 22.67
CA GLU A 8 -8.21 -22.69 24.07
C GLU A 8 -9.13 -23.56 24.93
N ASP A 9 -10.38 -23.77 24.50
CA ASP A 9 -11.37 -24.61 25.20
C ASP A 9 -11.26 -26.09 24.83
N LEU A 10 -10.47 -26.42 23.79
CA LEU A 10 -10.32 -27.79 23.29
C LEU A 10 -9.25 -28.52 24.11
N LYS A 11 -9.75 -29.35 25.03
CA LYS A 11 -8.97 -30.22 25.89
C LYS A 11 -9.27 -31.68 25.56
N ASP A 12 -8.31 -32.57 25.81
CA ASP A 12 -8.52 -34.01 25.75
C ASP A 12 -9.38 -34.50 26.94
N PHE A 13 -9.64 -35.80 26.99
CA PHE A 13 -10.45 -36.42 28.04
C PHE A 13 -9.82 -36.35 29.43
N GLU A 14 -8.50 -36.12 29.52
CA GLU A 14 -7.74 -35.95 30.76
C GLU A 14 -7.67 -34.46 31.19
N GLY A 15 -8.26 -33.56 30.40
CA GLY A 15 -8.31 -32.13 30.67
C GLY A 15 -7.09 -31.33 30.20
N LYS A 16 -6.18 -31.95 29.43
CA LYS A 16 -4.98 -31.29 28.90
C LYS A 16 -5.31 -30.56 27.59
N PRO A 17 -4.79 -29.34 27.37
CA PRO A 17 -5.05 -28.58 26.15
C PRO A 17 -4.49 -29.30 24.91
N ILE A 18 -5.31 -29.40 23.88
CA ILE A 18 -4.94 -30.01 22.59
C ILE A 18 -4.03 -29.07 21.79
N PHE A 19 -4.23 -27.76 21.92
CA PHE A 19 -3.43 -26.75 21.24
C PHE A 19 -2.33 -26.19 22.14
N THR A 20 -1.17 -25.92 21.55
CA THR A 20 -0.05 -25.27 22.23
C THR A 20 -0.36 -23.82 22.54
N ASN A 21 -0.02 -23.36 23.76
CA ASN A 21 -0.12 -21.94 24.12
C ASN A 21 0.72 -21.07 23.19
N ARG A 22 0.13 -19.95 22.76
CA ARG A 22 0.81 -18.92 21.95
C ARG A 22 0.89 -17.64 22.77
N TYR A 23 2.10 -17.11 22.91
CA TYR A 23 2.34 -15.83 23.58
C TYR A 23 2.79 -14.80 22.53
N PRO A 24 1.89 -13.93 22.04
CA PRO A 24 2.28 -12.93 21.06
C PRO A 24 3.27 -11.95 21.68
N LYS A 25 4.42 -11.77 21.02
CA LYS A 25 5.44 -10.78 21.42
C LYS A 25 5.54 -9.71 20.35
N THR A 26 5.26 -8.48 20.71
CA THR A 26 5.43 -7.33 19.82
C THR A 26 6.85 -6.80 19.95
N ILE A 27 7.64 -6.93 18.89
CA ILE A 27 9.00 -6.40 18.83
C ILE A 27 8.93 -4.95 18.35
N LYS A 28 9.47 -4.02 19.16
CA LYS A 28 9.64 -2.62 18.76
C LYS A 28 10.89 -2.49 17.90
N PHE A 29 10.82 -1.64 16.88
CA PHE A 29 11.96 -1.30 16.03
C PHE A 29 11.97 0.21 15.77
N ARG A 30 13.12 0.73 15.36
CA ARG A 30 13.31 2.14 15.01
C ARG A 30 13.66 2.25 13.53
N LEU A 31 12.92 3.09 12.80
CA LEU A 31 13.26 3.44 11.44
C LEU A 31 14.51 4.34 11.43
N SER A 32 15.42 4.07 10.50
CA SER A 32 16.49 5.00 10.14
C SER A 32 15.93 6.27 9.51
N GLU A 33 16.71 7.36 9.51
CA GLU A 33 16.30 8.62 8.89
C GLU A 33 15.98 8.49 7.39
N LYS A 34 16.68 7.58 6.68
CA LYS A 34 16.40 7.29 5.27
C LYS A 34 15.06 6.58 5.08
N GLU A 35 14.75 5.60 5.92
CA GLU A 35 13.45 4.90 5.89
C GLU A 35 12.30 5.83 6.26
N LYS A 36 12.46 6.67 7.29
CA LYS A 36 11.48 7.70 7.65
C LYS A 36 11.23 8.66 6.48
N LYS A 37 12.30 9.10 5.80
CA LYS A 37 12.18 9.98 4.63
C LYS A 37 11.44 9.31 3.48
N LEU A 38 11.72 8.04 3.20
CA LEU A 38 11.01 7.25 2.19
C LEU A 38 9.53 7.11 2.57
N TYR A 39 9.25 6.75 3.83
CA TYR A 39 7.91 6.57 4.37
C TYR A 39 7.09 7.85 4.23
N ASN A 40 7.64 8.98 4.66
CA ASN A 40 6.98 10.27 4.61
C ASN A 40 6.70 10.68 3.16
N LYS A 41 7.68 10.53 2.26
CA LYS A 41 7.48 10.87 0.84
C LYS A 41 6.40 10.01 0.18
N LEU A 42 6.42 8.69 0.43
CA LEU A 42 5.40 7.79 -0.11
C LEU A 42 4.02 8.12 0.46
N SER A 43 3.93 8.32 1.79
CA SER A 43 2.68 8.67 2.46
C SER A 43 2.09 9.97 1.95
N ILE A 44 2.92 11.01 1.78
CA ILE A 44 2.47 12.30 1.20
C ILE A 44 1.90 12.08 -0.21
N TYR A 45 2.60 11.32 -1.06
CA TYR A 45 2.12 11.00 -2.40
C TYR A 45 0.77 10.26 -2.35
N VAL A 46 0.68 9.15 -1.61
CA VAL A 46 -0.56 8.37 -1.48
C VAL A 46 -1.71 9.24 -0.97
N ILE A 47 -1.49 10.05 0.08
CA ILE A 47 -2.54 10.90 0.68
C ILE A 47 -2.98 12.02 -0.26
N SER A 48 -2.03 12.69 -0.92
CA SER A 48 -2.36 13.75 -1.87
C SER A 48 -3.23 13.22 -3.01
N GLN A 49 -2.85 12.09 -3.59
CA GLN A 49 -3.63 11.43 -4.63
C GLN A 49 -4.98 10.93 -4.10
N TYR A 50 -5.00 10.32 -2.91
CA TYR A 50 -6.23 9.90 -2.23
C TYR A 50 -7.24 11.06 -2.10
N ASN A 51 -6.77 12.22 -1.64
CA ASN A 51 -7.63 13.39 -1.44
C ASN A 51 -8.20 13.94 -2.75
N ILE A 52 -7.43 13.89 -3.84
CA ILE A 52 -7.93 14.28 -5.17
C ILE A 52 -8.97 13.25 -5.65
N ALA A 53 -8.72 11.96 -5.46
CA ALA A 53 -9.66 10.91 -5.83
C ALA A 53 -10.99 11.01 -5.07
N LEU A 54 -10.99 11.43 -3.81
CA LEU A 54 -12.23 11.66 -3.04
C LEU A 54 -13.12 12.76 -3.62
N GLN A 55 -12.57 13.69 -4.39
CA GLN A 55 -13.36 14.76 -5.02
C GLN A 55 -14.10 14.26 -6.28
N SER A 56 -13.88 13.00 -6.70
CA SER A 56 -14.49 12.41 -7.88
C SER A 56 -14.96 10.98 -7.60
N ASP A 57 -16.29 10.76 -7.57
CA ASP A 57 -16.88 9.42 -7.34
C ASP A 57 -16.39 8.35 -8.32
N LYS A 58 -15.94 8.76 -9.52
CA LYS A 58 -15.41 7.85 -10.55
C LYS A 58 -13.98 7.37 -10.29
N ARG A 59 -13.26 7.94 -9.30
CA ARG A 59 -11.81 7.72 -9.09
C ARG A 59 -11.46 6.93 -7.83
N ARG A 60 -12.45 6.38 -7.13
CA ARG A 60 -12.28 5.59 -5.90
C ARG A 60 -11.37 4.36 -6.06
N ASN A 61 -11.26 3.82 -7.28
CA ASN A 61 -10.42 2.65 -7.58
C ASN A 61 -8.91 2.96 -7.58
N ILE A 62 -8.53 4.22 -7.80
CA ILE A 62 -7.11 4.62 -7.80
C ILE A 62 -6.58 4.69 -6.38
N THR A 63 -7.43 5.12 -5.47
CA THR A 63 -7.21 5.15 -4.03
C THR A 63 -6.71 3.80 -3.52
N PHE A 64 -7.31 2.74 -4.05
CA PHE A 64 -6.95 1.36 -3.81
C PHE A 64 -5.58 1.01 -4.39
N ALA A 65 -5.30 1.29 -5.67
CA ALA A 65 -3.97 1.07 -6.25
C ALA A 65 -2.82 1.72 -5.45
N LEU A 66 -3.05 2.91 -4.90
CA LEU A 66 -2.07 3.63 -4.07
C LEU A 66 -1.83 2.98 -2.71
N LEU A 67 -2.84 2.33 -2.13
CA LEU A 67 -2.73 1.56 -0.88
C LEU A 67 -1.77 0.37 -1.01
N ILE A 68 -1.71 -0.27 -2.19
CA ILE A 68 -0.77 -1.38 -2.43
C ILE A 68 0.68 -0.91 -2.38
N LEU A 69 1.01 0.27 -2.91
CA LEU A 69 2.37 0.82 -2.79
C LEU A 69 2.79 0.93 -1.32
N GLN A 70 1.87 1.37 -0.48
CA GLN A 70 2.10 1.46 0.96
C GLN A 70 2.26 0.07 1.60
N ARG A 71 1.37 -0.89 1.30
CA ARG A 71 1.50 -2.29 1.77
C ARG A 71 2.83 -2.94 1.34
N ARG A 72 3.27 -2.71 0.11
CA ARG A 72 4.55 -3.23 -0.41
C ARG A 72 5.76 -2.60 0.27
N MET A 73 5.67 -1.32 0.66
CA MET A 73 6.71 -0.71 1.48
C MET A 73 6.82 -1.39 2.86
N ALA A 74 5.69 -1.77 3.46
CA ALA A 74 5.70 -2.53 4.71
C ALA A 74 6.37 -3.91 4.52
N SER A 75 6.07 -4.61 3.42
CA SER A 75 6.66 -5.93 3.19
C SER A 75 8.16 -5.87 2.87
N SER A 76 8.58 -4.98 1.96
CA SER A 76 9.99 -4.82 1.57
C SER A 76 10.23 -3.54 0.77
N THR A 77 11.33 -2.84 1.06
CA THR A 77 11.79 -1.71 0.24
C THR A 77 12.08 -2.11 -1.21
N TYR A 78 12.53 -3.35 -1.44
CA TYR A 78 12.72 -3.89 -2.79
C TYR A 78 11.39 -4.07 -3.52
N ALA A 79 10.36 -4.58 -2.84
CA ALA A 79 9.02 -4.71 -3.41
C ALA A 79 8.45 -3.34 -3.82
N LEU A 80 8.60 -2.33 -2.96
CA LEU A 80 8.25 -0.95 -3.30
C LEU A 80 9.01 -0.45 -4.53
N LEU A 81 10.34 -0.63 -4.57
CA LEU A 81 11.19 -0.19 -5.69
C LEU A 81 10.68 -0.75 -7.03
N ARG A 82 10.48 -2.07 -7.11
CA ARG A 82 10.00 -2.73 -8.33
C ARG A 82 8.60 -2.23 -8.74
N SER A 83 7.75 -1.94 -7.76
CA SER A 83 6.41 -1.37 -8.00
C SER A 83 6.48 0.02 -8.61
N LEU A 84 7.35 0.88 -8.05
CA LEU A 84 7.53 2.24 -8.55
C LEU A 84 8.14 2.24 -9.95
N GLU A 85 9.06 1.32 -10.25
CA GLU A 85 9.64 1.17 -11.58
C GLU A 85 8.61 0.76 -12.62
N ARG A 86 7.83 -0.30 -12.36
CA ARG A 86 6.78 -0.76 -13.28
C ARG A 86 5.70 0.29 -13.49
N ARG A 87 5.20 0.90 -12.40
CA ARG A 87 4.23 1.99 -12.48
C ARG A 87 4.75 3.14 -13.33
N LYS A 88 6.00 3.57 -13.09
CA LYS A 88 6.60 4.65 -13.87
C LYS A 88 6.63 4.29 -15.37
N GLU A 89 7.10 3.11 -15.72
CA GLU A 89 7.16 2.63 -17.11
C GLU A 89 5.78 2.67 -17.77
N ARG A 90 4.75 2.17 -17.07
CA ARG A 90 3.35 2.23 -17.56
C ARG A 90 2.84 3.64 -17.76
N LEU A 91 3.11 4.56 -16.84
CA LEU A 91 2.70 5.97 -17.00
C LEU A 91 3.48 6.67 -18.12
N GLU A 92 4.75 6.31 -18.34
CA GLU A 92 5.56 6.82 -19.47
C GLU A 92 5.04 6.30 -20.81
N ASP A 93 4.53 5.06 -20.86
CA ASP A 93 3.86 4.53 -22.06
C ASP A 93 2.53 5.22 -22.33
N LEU A 94 1.70 5.45 -21.30
CA LEU A 94 0.46 6.23 -21.42
C LEU A 94 0.71 7.66 -21.93
N LEU A 95 1.86 8.26 -21.63
CA LEU A 95 2.22 9.59 -22.12
C LEU A 95 2.44 9.62 -23.65
N LYS A 96 2.83 8.49 -24.24
CA LYS A 96 3.05 8.31 -25.69
C LYS A 96 1.74 8.09 -26.45
N GLU A 97 0.70 7.60 -25.79
CA GLU A 97 -0.61 7.39 -26.43
C GLU A 97 -1.25 8.73 -26.83
N PRO A 98 -1.99 8.79 -27.95
CA PRO A 98 -2.58 10.03 -28.47
C PRO A 98 -3.68 10.59 -27.56
N GLU A 99 -4.43 9.72 -26.88
CA GLU A 99 -5.44 10.08 -25.88
C GLU A 99 -5.13 9.41 -24.55
N LEU A 100 -5.38 10.10 -23.45
CA LEU A 100 -5.28 9.50 -22.12
C LEU A 100 -6.50 8.60 -21.89
N MET A 101 -6.27 7.37 -21.42
CA MET A 101 -7.34 6.46 -21.00
C MET A 101 -8.26 7.15 -19.97
N LYS A 102 -9.54 7.29 -20.31
CA LYS A 102 -10.56 7.89 -19.42
C LYS A 102 -11.29 6.86 -18.57
N GLU A 103 -11.26 5.60 -18.97
CA GLU A 103 -11.95 4.53 -18.26
C GLU A 103 -11.01 3.85 -17.26
N MET A 104 -11.47 3.77 -16.02
CA MET A 104 -10.75 3.11 -14.95
C MET A 104 -11.38 1.76 -14.64
N PRO A 105 -10.62 0.66 -14.71
CA PRO A 105 -11.13 -0.64 -14.30
C PRO A 105 -11.64 -0.62 -12.86
N PHE A 106 -12.77 -1.29 -12.63
CA PHE A 106 -13.26 -1.60 -11.28
C PHE A 106 -12.38 -2.66 -10.64
N ILE A 107 -12.08 -2.46 -9.36
CA ILE A 107 -11.13 -3.26 -8.62
C ILE A 107 -11.70 -3.51 -7.24
N ASP A 108 -11.95 -4.78 -6.95
CA ASP A 108 -12.22 -5.26 -5.60
C ASP A 108 -10.91 -5.78 -4.98
N ILE A 109 -10.44 -5.15 -3.90
CA ILE A 109 -9.24 -5.62 -3.20
C ILE A 109 -9.57 -6.77 -2.24
N GLU A 110 -10.78 -6.80 -1.67
CA GLU A 110 -11.11 -7.79 -0.65
C GLU A 110 -11.11 -9.19 -1.24
N GLU A 111 -11.45 -9.33 -2.52
CA GLU A 111 -11.45 -10.59 -3.25
C GLU A 111 -10.06 -11.00 -3.80
N ILE A 112 -9.13 -10.05 -3.93
CA ILE A 112 -7.85 -10.26 -4.63
C ILE A 112 -6.87 -11.14 -3.87
N ASP A 113 -6.91 -11.08 -2.55
CA ASP A 113 -6.02 -11.90 -1.72
C ASP A 113 -6.40 -13.39 -1.80
N ASP A 114 -7.63 -13.69 -2.26
CA ASP A 114 -8.13 -15.06 -2.50
C ASP A 114 -7.91 -15.54 -3.94
N TYR A 115 -7.40 -14.69 -4.84
CA TYR A 115 -7.12 -15.07 -6.22
C TYR A 115 -5.85 -15.92 -6.35
N GLU A 116 -5.83 -16.80 -7.35
CA GLU A 116 -4.61 -17.43 -7.83
C GLU A 116 -3.55 -16.38 -8.19
N GLU A 117 -2.28 -16.68 -7.94
CA GLU A 117 -1.18 -15.72 -8.04
C GLU A 117 -1.10 -15.04 -9.42
N GLU A 118 -1.34 -15.80 -10.49
CA GLU A 118 -1.34 -15.29 -11.86
C GLU A 118 -2.44 -14.25 -12.10
N LYS A 119 -3.68 -14.56 -11.68
CA LYS A 119 -4.83 -13.63 -11.77
C LYS A 119 -4.61 -12.39 -10.92
N ARG A 120 -4.02 -12.56 -9.73
CA ARG A 120 -3.62 -11.45 -8.87
C ARG A 120 -2.64 -10.52 -9.56
N TRP A 121 -1.61 -11.06 -10.21
CA TRP A 121 -0.64 -10.28 -10.97
C TRP A 121 -1.24 -9.54 -12.17
N GLU A 122 -2.18 -10.15 -12.89
CA GLU A 122 -2.90 -9.46 -13.98
C GLU A 122 -3.64 -8.23 -13.49
N GLN A 123 -4.31 -8.36 -12.35
CA GLN A 123 -5.06 -7.26 -11.75
C GLN A 123 -4.13 -6.16 -11.24
N GLU A 124 -3.00 -6.54 -10.63
CA GLU A 124 -1.96 -5.60 -10.22
C GLU A 124 -1.37 -4.81 -11.40
N LYS A 125 -1.16 -5.44 -12.57
CA LYS A 125 -0.68 -4.74 -13.77
C LYS A 125 -1.65 -3.64 -14.23
N LYS A 126 -2.97 -3.87 -14.12
CA LYS A 126 -3.97 -2.86 -14.45
C LYS A 126 -3.89 -1.66 -13.51
N TRP A 127 -3.52 -1.88 -12.24
CA TRP A 127 -3.38 -0.83 -11.24
C TRP A 127 -2.17 0.07 -11.50
N GLU A 128 -1.09 -0.52 -12.00
CA GLU A 128 0.13 0.22 -12.36
C GLU A 128 -0.15 1.29 -13.43
N MET A 129 -1.21 1.14 -14.23
CA MET A 129 -1.65 2.12 -15.23
C MET A 129 -2.59 3.21 -14.68
N LEU A 130 -3.23 3.00 -13.52
CA LEU A 130 -4.21 3.95 -12.99
C LEU A 130 -3.54 5.27 -12.57
N SER A 131 -3.96 6.40 -13.13
CA SER A 131 -3.50 7.74 -12.75
C SER A 131 -4.68 8.70 -12.59
N ILE A 132 -4.58 9.63 -11.65
CA ILE A 132 -5.58 10.69 -11.44
C ILE A 132 -5.42 11.83 -12.47
N ALA A 133 -4.27 11.88 -13.16
CA ALA A 133 -3.91 12.97 -14.05
C ALA A 133 -4.96 13.18 -15.15
N GLU A 134 -5.45 14.41 -15.29
CA GLU A 134 -6.46 14.77 -16.29
C GLU A 134 -5.83 15.19 -17.62
N ASN A 135 -4.55 15.56 -17.58
CA ASN A 135 -3.79 16.04 -18.73
C ASN A 135 -2.34 15.54 -18.68
N ARG A 136 -1.65 15.68 -19.82
CA ARG A 136 -0.26 15.23 -19.98
C ARG A 136 0.71 15.92 -19.02
N GLU A 137 0.44 17.16 -18.61
CA GLU A 137 1.31 17.88 -17.67
C GLU A 137 1.23 17.30 -16.26
N GLU A 138 0.01 17.01 -15.79
CA GLU A 138 -0.22 16.32 -14.52
C GLU A 138 0.39 14.92 -14.51
N LEU A 139 0.27 14.19 -15.62
CA LEU A 139 0.88 12.86 -15.75
C LEU A 139 2.41 12.94 -15.66
N LYS A 140 3.03 13.94 -16.32
CA LYS A 140 4.47 14.21 -16.19
C LYS A 140 4.87 14.57 -14.76
N LYS A 141 4.07 15.37 -14.05
CA LYS A 141 4.31 15.72 -12.64
C LYS A 141 4.24 14.48 -11.74
N GLU A 142 3.30 13.58 -12.00
CA GLU A 142 3.20 12.31 -11.28
C GLU A 142 4.43 11.43 -11.52
N ILE A 143 4.83 11.22 -12.79
CA ILE A 143 6.03 10.45 -13.16
C ILE A 143 7.28 11.01 -12.45
N ASN A 144 7.44 12.33 -12.40
CA ASN A 144 8.53 12.97 -11.68
C ASN A 144 8.46 12.71 -10.16
N THR A 145 7.27 12.76 -9.58
CA THR A 145 7.05 12.43 -8.17
C THR A 145 7.46 10.99 -7.86
N LEU A 146 7.05 10.03 -8.70
CA LEU A 146 7.44 8.62 -8.57
C LEU A 146 8.97 8.45 -8.64
N ASN A 147 9.64 9.14 -9.58
CA ASN A 147 11.10 9.14 -9.66
C ASN A 147 11.74 9.68 -8.38
N ARG A 148 11.24 10.79 -7.82
CA ARG A 148 11.77 11.39 -6.58
C ARG A 148 11.61 10.47 -5.37
N ILE A 149 10.54 9.67 -5.32
CA ILE A 149 10.34 8.64 -4.28
C ILE A 149 11.35 7.52 -4.50
N ARG A 150 11.44 6.98 -5.72
CA ARG A 150 12.36 5.91 -6.11
C ARG A 150 13.81 6.21 -5.73
N PHE A 151 14.30 7.42 -6.03
CA PHE A 151 15.68 7.84 -5.68
C PHE A 151 15.93 7.99 -4.18
N THR A 152 14.88 7.93 -3.34
CA THR A 152 15.04 7.90 -1.88
C THR A 152 15.35 6.50 -1.38
N ILE A 153 15.05 5.45 -2.17
CA ILE A 153 15.33 4.05 -1.83
C ILE A 153 16.84 3.81 -1.97
N PRO A 154 17.56 3.47 -0.89
CA PRO A 154 19.00 3.26 -0.96
C PRO A 154 19.33 1.90 -1.58
N ARG A 155 20.39 1.84 -2.40
CA ARG A 155 20.74 0.65 -3.20
C ARG A 155 21.14 -0.60 -2.38
N ASN A 156 21.51 -0.44 -1.11
CA ASN A 156 22.02 -1.52 -0.26
C ASN A 156 21.05 -1.92 0.87
N PHE A 157 19.73 -1.78 0.68
CA PHE A 157 18.77 -2.26 1.66
C PHE A 157 18.64 -3.78 1.60
N ASN A 158 19.41 -4.48 2.44
CA ASN A 158 19.08 -5.86 2.79
C ASN A 158 17.80 -5.85 3.63
N SER A 159 16.76 -6.49 3.08
CA SER A 159 15.47 -6.85 3.66
C SER A 159 15.38 -6.73 5.19
N LEU A 160 14.93 -5.57 5.68
CA LEU A 160 14.30 -5.50 7.00
C LEU A 160 12.83 -5.20 6.74
N ILE A 161 12.02 -6.21 7.03
CA ILE A 161 10.56 -6.18 7.05
C ILE A 161 10.17 -4.97 7.92
N ILE A 162 9.58 -3.94 7.32
CA ILE A 162 8.95 -2.87 8.10
C ILE A 162 7.66 -3.52 8.63
N SER A 163 7.67 -3.96 9.89
CA SER A 163 6.54 -4.70 10.46
C SER A 163 5.20 -4.06 10.07
N PRO A 164 4.24 -4.81 9.50
CA PRO A 164 2.95 -4.28 9.01
C PRO A 164 2.19 -3.44 10.04
N ALA A 165 2.46 -3.66 11.33
CA ALA A 165 1.89 -2.92 12.45
C ALA A 165 2.18 -1.40 12.43
N MET A 166 3.18 -0.92 11.68
CA MET A 166 3.48 0.52 11.56
C MET A 166 2.63 1.26 10.52
N MET A 167 1.95 0.56 9.61
CA MET A 167 1.17 1.17 8.53
C MET A 167 -0.34 0.97 8.73
N VAL A 168 -0.84 1.35 9.90
CA VAL A 168 -2.25 1.70 9.99
C VAL A 168 -2.38 3.06 9.31
N LEU A 169 -2.70 3.04 8.01
CA LEU A 169 -3.16 4.25 7.36
C LEU A 169 -4.36 4.74 8.17
N PRO A 170 -4.27 5.93 8.76
CA PRO A 170 -5.36 6.45 9.55
C PRO A 170 -6.58 6.57 8.64
N ALA A 171 -7.74 6.16 9.15
CA ALA A 171 -8.96 6.12 8.35
C ALA A 171 -9.17 7.45 7.61
N PRO A 172 -9.66 7.41 6.36
CA PRO A 172 -9.90 8.60 5.56
C PRO A 172 -10.67 9.67 6.35
N GLY A 173 -10.14 10.89 6.42
CA GLY A 173 -10.76 12.00 7.16
C GLY A 173 -10.56 12.00 8.68
N SER A 174 -9.82 11.04 9.24
CA SER A 174 -9.53 10.98 10.68
C SER A 174 -8.48 12.02 11.12
N SER A 175 -8.47 12.35 12.42
CA SER A 175 -7.46 13.26 13.00
C SER A 175 -6.03 12.73 12.85
N ALA A 176 -5.86 11.41 12.87
CA ALA A 176 -4.57 10.76 12.66
C ALA A 176 -4.05 10.99 11.23
N MET A 177 -4.94 11.04 10.22
CA MET A 177 -4.59 11.38 8.84
C MET A 177 -4.13 12.83 8.71
N ARG A 178 -4.81 13.76 9.39
CA ARG A 178 -4.41 15.18 9.46
C ARG A 178 -3.05 15.38 10.14
N ASN A 179 -2.76 14.62 11.18
CA ASN A 179 -1.47 14.69 11.89
C ASN A 179 -0.32 14.07 11.07
N LEU A 180 -0.59 13.03 10.28
CA LEU A 180 0.36 12.44 9.34
C LEU A 180 0.74 13.44 8.22
N ILE A 181 -0.25 14.17 7.69
CA ILE A 181 -0.04 15.25 6.69
C ILE A 181 0.80 16.41 7.26
N ARG A 182 0.61 16.75 8.54
CA ARG A 182 1.35 17.84 9.22
C ARG A 182 2.74 17.44 9.71
N GLY A 183 3.20 16.20 9.44
CA GLY A 183 4.49 15.71 9.93
C GLY A 183 4.57 15.50 11.45
N SER A 184 3.42 15.50 12.14
CA SER A 184 3.31 15.44 13.60
C SER A 184 3.05 14.01 14.13
N PHE A 185 3.14 12.99 13.28
CA PHE A 185 2.94 11.62 13.72
C PHE A 185 4.11 11.18 14.60
N ARG A 186 3.94 11.27 15.93
CA ARG A 186 4.82 10.59 16.89
C ARG A 186 4.57 9.08 16.75
N MET A 187 5.53 8.37 16.16
CA MET A 187 5.66 6.91 16.25
C MET A 187 6.15 6.50 17.63
#